data_AF-A0A9W4JNK9-F1
#
_entry.id   AF-A0A9W4JNK9-F1
#
_cell.length_a   1.000
_cell.length_b   1.000
_cell.length_c   1.000
_cell.angle_alpha   90.00
_cell.angle_beta   90.00
_cell.angle_gamma   90.00
#
_symmetry.space_group_name_H-M   'P 1'
#
loop_
_entity.id
_entity.type
_entity.pdbx_description
1 polymer ?
#
loop_
_entity_poly.entity_id
_entity_poly.type
_entity_poly.pdbx_seq_one_letter_code
_entity_poly.pdbx_strand_id
1 'polypeptide(L)'
;MATAAVHPPSQDSLITEKPEIPTVYIPHNVQTTLTFNAPREDGTPHPAITIGQPESYTRPMVDLSATIYDITGHELDYNLDDHGFQYHYHESEEKDFISENTIKSEYYPEVEQLLKDVTGASRVFIFDHVLRRAAKDWTTGEQPRGPIHTVHIDASYNGAESRVRHYLPDEAEELLKCRVQMISLWRPIRTVLKDPLAVSDAKTTPESGLEEIKFIFPDHVGGSWSVKPDPNIKWYYRYKQPPNLVTFLKLYDSKMDGRAKRLPHSAFSDATTENEPARESIEVRALLFHPDDTRD
;
A
#
# COMPACT_ATOMS: atom_id res chain seq x y z
N MET A 1 6.71 10.08 42.95
CA MET A 1 7.46 10.75 41.87
C MET A 1 8.61 9.84 41.47
N ALA A 2 8.44 9.09 40.39
CA ALA A 2 9.50 8.34 39.73
C ALA A 2 9.32 8.60 38.25
N THR A 3 10.15 9.51 37.73
CA THR A 3 10.25 9.85 36.31
C THR A 3 10.82 8.64 35.57
N ALA A 4 9.97 7.97 34.78
CA ALA A 4 10.45 7.00 33.81
C ALA A 4 11.22 7.76 32.73
N ALA A 5 12.51 7.48 32.62
CA ALA A 5 13.36 8.05 31.60
C ALA A 5 12.97 7.46 30.24
N VAL A 6 12.41 8.31 29.38
CA VAL A 6 12.23 8.02 27.96
C VAL A 6 13.64 7.88 27.36
N HIS A 7 14.00 6.67 26.93
CA HIS A 7 15.17 6.48 26.09
C HIS A 7 14.88 7.11 24.71
N PRO A 8 15.78 7.94 24.17
CA PRO A 8 15.66 8.40 22.79
C PRO A 8 15.77 7.19 21.85
N PRO A 9 15.07 7.20 20.70
CA PRO A 9 15.16 6.12 19.72
C PRO A 9 16.62 5.99 19.25
N SER A 10 17.13 4.76 19.22
CA SER A 10 18.46 4.46 18.68
C SER A 10 18.45 4.74 17.18
N GLN A 11 19.35 5.61 16.71
CA GLN A 11 19.55 5.93 15.29
C GLN A 11 20.06 4.75 14.43
N ASP A 12 20.26 3.57 15.02
CA ASP A 12 20.82 2.39 14.35
C ASP A 12 19.80 1.57 13.52
N SER A 13 18.50 1.91 13.52
CA SER A 13 17.47 1.12 12.80
C SER A 13 17.31 1.49 11.31
N LEU A 14 17.89 2.61 10.85
CA LEU A 14 17.75 3.06 9.48
C LEU A 14 18.94 2.61 8.63
N ILE A 15 18.94 1.33 8.22
CA ILE A 15 19.83 0.88 7.15
C ILE A 15 19.37 1.58 5.87
N THR A 16 20.01 2.70 5.57
CA THR A 16 19.82 3.47 4.32
C THR A 16 20.85 3.09 3.26
N GLU A 17 21.73 2.12 3.56
CA GLU A 17 22.80 1.74 2.67
C GLU A 17 22.28 0.90 1.50
N LYS A 18 22.31 1.53 0.32
CA LYS A 18 22.12 0.91 -0.97
C LYS A 18 23.15 -0.23 -1.13
N PRO A 19 22.73 -1.48 -1.39
CA PRO A 19 23.66 -2.55 -1.74
C PRO A 19 24.52 -2.12 -2.93
N GLU A 20 25.81 -2.52 -2.97
CA GLU A 20 26.63 -2.29 -4.15
C GLU A 20 26.02 -3.01 -5.35
N ILE A 21 25.62 -2.23 -6.35
CA ILE A 21 25.05 -2.76 -7.59
C ILE A 21 26.19 -2.92 -8.57
N PRO A 22 26.30 -4.08 -9.26
CA PRO A 22 27.31 -4.25 -10.28
C PRO A 22 27.27 -3.10 -11.29
N THR A 23 28.44 -2.61 -11.67
CA THR A 23 28.64 -1.42 -12.53
C THR A 23 27.95 -1.49 -13.91
N VAL A 24 27.41 -2.65 -14.28
CA VAL A 24 26.55 -2.84 -15.45
C VAL A 24 25.28 -3.54 -14.99
N TYR A 25 24.24 -2.75 -14.75
CA TYR A 25 22.89 -3.26 -14.53
C TYR A 25 22.01 -2.87 -15.73
N ILE A 26 21.31 -3.85 -16.30
CA ILE A 26 20.34 -3.63 -17.38
C ILE A 26 18.95 -3.74 -16.73
N PRO A 27 18.13 -2.66 -16.73
CA PRO A 27 16.79 -2.70 -16.16
C PRO A 27 15.90 -3.76 -16.81
N HIS A 28 15.19 -4.54 -15.99
CA HIS A 28 14.19 -5.52 -16.44
C HIS A 28 12.84 -4.83 -16.68
N ASN A 29 12.77 -3.84 -17.56
CA ASN A 29 11.49 -3.19 -17.88
C ASN A 29 10.53 -4.22 -18.49
N VAL A 30 9.29 -4.26 -18.02
CA VAL A 30 8.29 -5.24 -18.46
C VAL A 30 7.23 -4.56 -19.31
N GLN A 31 6.99 -5.09 -20.51
CA GLN A 31 5.82 -4.76 -21.31
C GLN A 31 4.71 -5.75 -20.98
N THR A 32 3.59 -5.25 -20.49
CA THR A 32 2.47 -6.07 -20.01
C THR A 32 1.15 -5.33 -20.18
N THR A 33 0.07 -5.88 -19.64
CA THR A 33 -1.23 -5.21 -19.48
C THR A 33 -1.55 -5.02 -18.01
N LEU A 34 -2.16 -3.88 -17.68
CA LEU A 34 -2.78 -3.64 -16.39
C LEU A 34 -4.30 -3.65 -16.54
N THR A 35 -4.98 -4.26 -15.57
CA THR A 35 -6.43 -4.42 -15.59
C THR A 35 -7.09 -3.32 -14.76
N PHE A 36 -8.12 -2.68 -15.30
CA PHE A 36 -8.89 -1.61 -14.66
C PHE A 36 -10.36 -1.98 -14.63
N ASN A 37 -11.15 -1.33 -13.76
CA ASN A 37 -12.61 -1.39 -13.92
C ASN A 37 -12.99 -0.62 -15.19
N ALA A 38 -13.79 -1.23 -16.06
CA ALA A 38 -14.27 -0.56 -17.26
C ALA A 38 -15.26 0.55 -16.86
N PRO A 39 -15.17 1.76 -17.45
CA PRO A 39 -16.21 2.77 -17.28
C PRO A 39 -17.58 2.22 -17.66
N ARG A 40 -18.63 2.64 -16.95
CA ARG A 40 -20.00 2.25 -17.32
C ARG A 40 -20.39 2.89 -18.65
N GLU A 41 -21.07 2.13 -19.50
CA GLU A 41 -21.53 2.58 -20.83
C GLU A 41 -22.44 3.81 -20.76
N ASP A 42 -23.24 3.92 -19.68
CA ASP A 42 -24.15 5.03 -19.42
C ASP A 42 -23.48 6.26 -18.80
N GLY A 43 -22.16 6.20 -18.54
CA GLY A 43 -21.38 7.27 -17.92
C GLY A 43 -21.68 7.53 -16.43
N THR A 44 -22.54 6.72 -15.81
CA THR A 44 -22.83 6.85 -14.38
C THR A 44 -21.71 6.23 -13.53
N PRO A 45 -21.53 6.66 -12.27
CA PRO A 45 -20.60 6.00 -11.37
C PRO A 45 -21.00 4.53 -11.13
N HIS A 46 -20.01 3.71 -10.82
CA HIS A 46 -20.23 2.36 -10.36
C HIS A 46 -21.05 2.34 -9.06
N PRO A 47 -21.92 1.33 -8.89
CA PRO A 47 -22.65 1.16 -7.65
C PRO A 47 -21.70 0.91 -6.47
N ALA A 48 -22.20 1.13 -5.26
CA ALA A 48 -21.48 0.76 -4.05
C ALA A 48 -21.30 -0.77 -3.96
N ILE A 49 -20.23 -1.21 -3.30
CA ILE A 49 -20.03 -2.61 -2.92
C ILE A 49 -20.64 -2.79 -1.54
N THR A 50 -21.56 -3.74 -1.40
CA THR A 50 -22.16 -4.09 -0.11
C THR A 50 -21.46 -5.31 0.44
N ILE A 51 -20.88 -5.18 1.64
CA ILE A 51 -20.11 -6.26 2.24
C ILE A 51 -21.04 -7.42 2.60
N GLY A 52 -20.71 -8.62 2.12
CA GLY A 52 -21.55 -9.81 2.27
C GLY A 52 -22.56 -10.03 1.14
N GLN A 53 -22.57 -9.19 0.10
CA GLN A 53 -23.37 -9.37 -1.13
C GLN A 53 -22.44 -9.61 -2.34
N PRO A 54 -22.06 -10.86 -2.65
CA PRO A 54 -21.08 -11.20 -3.69
C PRO A 54 -21.37 -10.58 -5.07
N GLU A 55 -22.63 -10.43 -5.43
CA GLU A 55 -23.10 -9.81 -6.66
C GLU A 55 -22.67 -8.35 -6.82
N SER A 56 -22.42 -7.64 -5.71
CA SER A 56 -22.00 -6.23 -5.71
C SER A 56 -20.50 -6.03 -6.02
N TYR A 57 -19.71 -7.11 -6.02
CA TYR A 57 -18.25 -7.06 -6.24
C TYR A 57 -17.88 -7.16 -7.72
N THR A 58 -18.72 -7.80 -8.54
CA THR A 58 -18.41 -8.09 -9.95
C THR A 58 -18.56 -6.86 -10.82
N ARG A 59 -17.53 -6.56 -11.62
CA ARG A 59 -17.52 -5.41 -12.54
C ARG A 59 -16.89 -5.81 -13.87
N PRO A 60 -17.36 -5.24 -14.99
CA PRO A 60 -16.63 -5.34 -16.25
C PRO A 60 -15.24 -4.74 -16.08
N MET A 61 -14.23 -5.40 -16.65
CA MET A 61 -12.84 -4.97 -16.60
C MET A 61 -12.35 -4.65 -18.01
N VAL A 62 -11.32 -3.82 -18.09
CA VAL A 62 -10.63 -3.49 -19.33
C VAL A 62 -9.13 -3.51 -19.09
N ASP A 63 -8.40 -4.08 -20.02
CA ASP A 63 -6.94 -4.13 -19.98
C ASP A 63 -6.34 -3.00 -20.83
N LEU A 64 -5.28 -2.40 -20.30
CA LEU A 64 -4.49 -1.39 -21.01
C LEU A 64 -3.03 -1.81 -21.02
N SER A 65 -2.40 -1.78 -22.19
CA SER A 65 -0.96 -2.02 -22.31
C SER A 65 -0.17 -0.96 -21.54
N ALA A 66 0.84 -1.40 -20.80
CA ALA A 66 1.70 -0.54 -20.01
C ALA A 66 3.13 -1.06 -20.02
N THR A 67 4.08 -0.13 -19.91
CA THR A 67 5.46 -0.42 -19.54
C THR A 67 5.61 -0.22 -18.05
N ILE A 68 6.03 -1.26 -17.33
CA ILE A 68 6.39 -1.16 -15.92
C ILE A 68 7.91 -1.03 -15.84
N TYR A 69 8.39 0.12 -15.37
CA TYR A 69 9.81 0.44 -15.32
C TYR A 69 10.47 -0.14 -14.08
N ASP A 70 11.57 -0.85 -14.30
CA ASP A 70 12.35 -1.43 -13.22
C ASP A 70 13.25 -0.38 -12.57
N ILE A 71 13.08 -0.20 -11.26
CA ILE A 71 13.83 0.78 -10.47
C ILE A 71 14.99 0.18 -9.71
N THR A 72 15.42 -1.05 -10.04
CA THR A 72 16.55 -1.69 -9.39
C THR A 72 17.78 -0.78 -9.41
N GLY A 73 18.24 -0.43 -8.21
CA GLY A 73 19.32 0.52 -7.99
C GLY A 73 18.98 1.98 -7.98
N HIS A 74 17.71 2.29 -8.11
CA HIS A 74 17.14 3.60 -7.93
C HIS A 74 15.99 3.54 -6.92
N GLU A 75 15.82 2.42 -6.20
CA GLU A 75 14.72 2.24 -5.25
C GLU A 75 14.66 3.33 -4.17
N LEU A 76 15.80 3.87 -3.75
CA LEU A 76 15.89 4.93 -2.73
C LEU A 76 15.74 6.35 -3.30
N ASP A 77 15.60 6.52 -4.62
CA ASP A 77 15.38 7.84 -5.26
C ASP A 77 13.92 8.31 -5.12
N TYR A 78 13.02 7.44 -4.65
CA TYR A 78 11.59 7.67 -4.52
C TYR A 78 11.18 7.92 -3.07
N ASN A 79 10.24 8.85 -2.87
CA ASN A 79 9.73 9.20 -1.54
C ASN A 79 8.21 9.44 -1.54
N LEU A 80 7.62 9.32 -0.34
CA LEU A 80 6.18 9.39 -0.11
C LEU A 80 5.54 10.72 -0.54
N ASP A 81 6.22 11.84 -0.37
CA ASP A 81 5.65 13.17 -0.63
C ASP A 81 5.73 13.56 -2.10
N ASP A 82 6.68 13.04 -2.86
CA ASP A 82 6.82 13.35 -4.28
C ASP A 82 6.14 12.33 -5.19
N HIS A 83 6.28 11.03 -4.87
CA HIS A 83 5.85 9.93 -5.75
C HIS A 83 4.67 9.14 -5.18
N GLY A 84 4.37 9.31 -3.89
CA GLY A 84 3.37 8.53 -3.16
C GLY A 84 3.92 7.22 -2.59
N PHE A 85 5.04 6.69 -3.08
CA PHE A 85 5.66 5.48 -2.56
C PHE A 85 7.12 5.73 -2.16
N GLN A 86 7.64 4.86 -1.30
CA GLN A 86 9.03 4.90 -0.84
C GLN A 86 9.50 3.48 -0.53
N TYR A 87 10.76 3.20 -0.84
CA TYR A 87 11.40 1.96 -0.43
C TYR A 87 12.33 2.19 0.76
N HIS A 88 12.45 1.17 1.61
CA HIS A 88 13.39 1.22 2.73
C HIS A 88 13.95 -0.18 3.00
N TYR A 89 15.25 -0.26 3.31
CA TYR A 89 15.83 -1.52 3.77
C TYR A 89 15.49 -1.72 5.24
N HIS A 90 14.88 -2.85 5.56
CA HIS A 90 14.51 -3.20 6.92
C HIS A 90 14.48 -4.71 7.08
N GLU A 91 15.29 -5.23 7.99
CA GLU A 91 15.30 -6.65 8.34
C GLU A 91 14.30 -6.91 9.48
N SER A 92 13.22 -7.62 9.19
CA SER A 92 12.21 -8.01 10.19
C SER A 92 12.70 -9.17 11.05
N GLU A 93 12.40 -9.20 12.35
CA GLU A 93 12.67 -10.40 13.17
C GLU A 93 11.74 -11.55 12.77
N GLU A 94 10.45 -11.25 12.54
CA GLU A 94 9.47 -12.18 12.01
C GLU A 94 9.76 -12.46 10.53
N LYS A 95 9.87 -13.74 10.15
CA LYS A 95 10.28 -14.16 8.80
C LYS A 95 9.19 -14.87 8.03
N ASP A 96 8.37 -15.66 8.72
CA ASP A 96 7.47 -16.59 8.09
C ASP A 96 6.01 -16.16 8.26
N PHE A 97 5.68 -15.23 9.16
CA PHE A 97 4.35 -14.61 9.33
C PHE A 97 3.22 -15.65 9.42
N ILE A 98 3.44 -16.73 10.16
CA ILE A 98 2.47 -17.85 10.30
C ILE A 98 1.50 -17.59 11.46
N SER A 99 1.98 -16.98 12.54
CA SER A 99 1.24 -16.80 13.79
C SER A 99 0.64 -15.39 13.87
N GLU A 100 -0.69 -15.31 13.83
CA GLU A 100 -1.44 -14.06 14.05
C GLU A 100 -1.02 -13.35 15.35
N ASN A 101 -0.76 -14.14 16.41
CA ASN A 101 -0.33 -13.61 17.69
C ASN A 101 1.06 -12.97 17.59
N THR A 102 2.00 -13.65 16.95
CA THR A 102 3.38 -13.16 16.77
C THR A 102 3.42 -11.91 15.89
N ILE A 103 2.61 -11.89 14.82
CA ILE A 103 2.45 -10.69 13.97
C ILE A 103 2.02 -9.49 14.83
N LYS A 104 1.03 -9.66 15.70
CA LYS A 104 0.52 -8.57 16.54
C LYS A 104 1.45 -8.20 17.70
N SER A 105 2.11 -9.17 18.34
CA SER A 105 2.93 -8.91 19.53
C SER A 105 4.36 -8.46 19.21
N GLU A 106 4.89 -8.84 18.05
CA GLU A 106 6.30 -8.61 17.68
C GLU A 106 6.43 -7.74 16.43
N TYR A 107 5.76 -8.11 15.33
CA TYR A 107 5.90 -7.39 14.05
C TYR A 107 5.16 -6.03 14.01
N TYR A 108 4.01 -5.90 14.68
CA TYR A 108 3.29 -4.61 14.75
C TYR A 108 4.12 -3.51 15.44
N PRO A 109 4.75 -3.75 16.62
CA PRO A 109 5.68 -2.79 17.21
C PRO A 109 6.84 -2.41 16.28
N GLU A 110 7.41 -3.37 15.56
CA GLU A 110 8.47 -3.13 14.56
C GLU A 110 7.98 -2.18 13.45
N VAL A 111 6.82 -2.48 12.86
CA VAL A 111 6.21 -1.67 11.80
C VAL A 111 5.81 -0.29 12.31
N GLU A 112 5.25 -0.19 13.52
CA GLU A 112 4.92 1.10 14.13
C GLU A 112 6.15 1.99 14.25
N GLN A 113 7.26 1.47 14.79
CA GLN A 113 8.48 2.26 14.95
C GLN A 113 9.03 2.69 13.59
N LEU A 114 9.09 1.76 12.62
CA LEU A 114 9.56 2.07 11.28
C LEU A 114 8.68 3.13 10.57
N LEU A 115 7.35 3.06 10.72
CA LEU A 115 6.44 4.08 10.21
C LEU A 115 6.72 5.45 10.84
N LYS A 116 6.96 5.51 12.15
CA LYS A 116 7.32 6.76 12.84
C LYS A 116 8.65 7.32 12.32
N ASP A 117 9.67 6.48 12.20
CA ASP A 117 11.00 6.89 11.76
C ASP A 117 11.00 7.44 10.32
N VAL A 118 10.25 6.81 9.42
CA VAL A 118 10.19 7.22 8.00
C VAL A 118 9.30 8.44 7.77
N THR A 119 8.19 8.54 8.49
CA THR A 119 7.17 9.57 8.22
C THR A 119 7.21 10.76 9.17
N GLY A 120 7.85 10.63 10.33
CA GLY A 120 7.80 11.61 11.41
C GLY A 120 6.47 11.63 12.18
N ALA A 121 5.57 10.66 11.95
CA ALA A 121 4.29 10.62 12.65
C ALA A 121 4.48 10.45 14.16
N SER A 122 3.74 11.24 14.97
CA SER A 122 3.79 11.13 16.44
C SER A 122 3.01 9.93 16.94
N ARG A 123 1.95 9.53 16.22
CA ARG A 123 1.11 8.39 16.56
C ARG A 123 0.79 7.56 15.33
N VAL A 124 0.89 6.25 15.49
CA VAL A 124 0.51 5.24 14.51
C VAL A 124 -0.61 4.39 15.11
N PHE A 125 -1.61 4.08 14.31
CA PHE A 125 -2.66 3.13 14.65
C PHE A 125 -2.78 2.09 13.54
N ILE A 126 -2.23 0.90 13.78
CA ILE A 126 -2.34 -0.24 12.87
C ILE A 126 -3.73 -0.86 13.05
N PHE A 127 -4.56 -0.84 12.02
CA PHE A 127 -5.94 -1.33 12.11
C PHE A 127 -6.10 -2.74 11.54
N ASP A 128 -5.27 -3.15 10.58
CA ASP A 128 -5.23 -4.52 10.09
C ASP A 128 -3.91 -4.86 9.38
N HIS A 129 -3.81 -6.13 9.01
CA HIS A 129 -2.86 -6.60 8.02
C HIS A 129 -3.52 -7.62 7.08
N VAL A 130 -2.93 -7.82 5.91
CA VAL A 130 -3.36 -8.83 4.94
C VAL A 130 -2.15 -9.66 4.52
N LEU A 131 -2.25 -10.97 4.72
CA LEU A 131 -1.34 -11.94 4.14
C LEU A 131 -1.82 -12.35 2.76
N ARG A 132 -0.92 -12.30 1.79
CA ARG A 132 -1.16 -12.80 0.43
C ARG A 132 -0.18 -13.91 0.12
N ARG A 133 -0.70 -15.14 0.05
CA ARG A 133 0.02 -16.35 -0.39
C ARG A 133 -0.83 -17.03 -1.45
N ALA A 134 -0.21 -17.66 -2.45
CA ALA A 134 -0.99 -18.45 -3.41
C ALA A 134 -1.69 -19.63 -2.73
N ALA A 135 -2.76 -20.10 -3.38
CA ALA A 135 -3.88 -20.93 -2.88
C ALA A 135 -3.54 -22.34 -2.31
N LYS A 136 -2.52 -22.50 -1.47
CA LYS A 136 -2.19 -23.79 -0.84
C LYS A 136 -1.96 -23.78 0.66
N ASP A 137 -2.18 -22.68 1.37
CA ASP A 137 -2.06 -22.66 2.84
C ASP A 137 -3.46 -22.74 3.48
N TRP A 138 -3.96 -23.97 3.66
CA TRP A 138 -5.28 -24.27 4.24
C TRP A 138 -5.28 -24.28 5.77
N THR A 139 -4.25 -23.74 6.41
CA THR A 139 -4.04 -23.85 7.87
C THR A 139 -5.03 -23.03 8.70
N THR A 140 -5.76 -22.09 8.10
CA THR A 140 -6.71 -21.19 8.81
C THR A 140 -8.16 -21.26 8.32
N GLY A 141 -8.50 -22.07 7.31
CA GLY A 141 -9.87 -22.19 6.79
C GLY A 141 -10.39 -20.97 5.99
N GLU A 142 -9.60 -19.91 5.86
CA GLU A 142 -9.88 -18.78 4.96
C GLU A 142 -9.16 -18.99 3.61
N GLN A 143 -9.83 -18.67 2.50
CA GLN A 143 -9.26 -18.78 1.16
C GLN A 143 -8.02 -17.88 1.05
N PRO A 144 -6.84 -18.40 0.63
CA PRO A 144 -5.66 -17.57 0.45
C PRO A 144 -5.93 -16.48 -0.57
N ARG A 145 -5.73 -15.22 -0.19
CA ARG A 145 -5.90 -14.07 -1.07
C ARG A 145 -4.64 -13.92 -1.91
N GLY A 146 -4.72 -14.20 -3.20
CA GLY A 146 -3.62 -13.92 -4.12
C GLY A 146 -3.35 -12.41 -4.31
N PRO A 147 -2.30 -12.07 -5.08
CA PRO A 147 -2.10 -10.73 -5.60
C PRO A 147 -3.35 -10.18 -6.32
N ILE A 148 -3.64 -8.89 -6.16
CA ILE A 148 -4.77 -8.22 -6.85
C ILE A 148 -4.26 -7.61 -8.14
N HIS A 149 -4.81 -8.03 -9.27
CA HIS A 149 -4.41 -7.56 -10.61
C HIS A 149 -5.24 -6.38 -11.14
N THR A 150 -6.31 -6.01 -10.44
CA THR A 150 -7.07 -4.79 -10.76
C THR A 150 -6.38 -3.58 -10.13
N VAL A 151 -6.09 -2.56 -10.93
CA VAL A 151 -5.54 -1.29 -10.46
C VAL A 151 -6.52 -0.59 -9.51
N HIS A 152 -6.03 -0.21 -8.33
CA HIS A 152 -6.84 0.40 -7.28
C HIS A 152 -6.05 1.34 -6.35
N ILE A 153 -6.79 2.08 -5.52
CA ILE A 153 -6.29 2.76 -4.33
C ILE A 153 -7.21 2.41 -3.16
N ASP A 154 -6.65 1.85 -2.08
CA ASP A 154 -7.38 1.28 -0.93
C ASP A 154 -8.30 2.23 -0.15
N ALA A 155 -8.09 3.54 -0.28
CA ALA A 155 -8.93 4.54 0.36
C ALA A 155 -9.32 5.69 -0.55
N SER A 156 -10.62 5.96 -0.57
CA SER A 156 -11.12 7.28 -0.92
C SER A 156 -10.82 8.30 0.17
N TYR A 157 -10.93 9.60 -0.11
CA TYR A 157 -10.77 10.62 0.93
C TYR A 157 -11.79 10.42 2.06
N ASN A 158 -13.07 10.23 1.71
CA ASN A 158 -14.11 9.90 2.67
C ASN A 158 -13.85 8.54 3.35
N GLY A 159 -13.34 7.56 2.60
CA GLY A 159 -13.03 6.24 3.11
C GLY A 159 -11.89 6.23 4.14
N ALA A 160 -10.88 7.08 3.99
CA ALA A 160 -9.82 7.25 4.99
C ALA A 160 -10.34 7.92 6.26
N GLU A 161 -11.09 9.02 6.14
CA GLU A 161 -11.67 9.69 7.31
C GLU A 161 -12.72 8.83 8.04
N SER A 162 -13.49 8.05 7.28
CA SER A 162 -14.44 7.09 7.84
C SER A 162 -13.73 6.04 8.70
N ARG A 163 -12.53 5.57 8.28
CA ARG A 163 -11.71 4.66 9.11
C ARG A 163 -11.25 5.32 10.40
N VAL A 164 -10.86 6.60 10.39
CA VAL A 164 -10.54 7.33 11.63
C VAL A 164 -11.75 7.32 12.57
N ARG A 165 -12.94 7.68 12.07
CA ARG A 165 -14.19 7.71 12.86
C ARG A 165 -14.62 6.32 13.36
N HIS A 166 -14.38 5.28 12.57
CA HIS A 166 -14.75 3.92 12.91
C HIS A 166 -13.83 3.34 13.99
N TYR A 167 -12.52 3.47 13.83
CA TYR A 167 -11.56 2.85 14.75
C TYR A 167 -11.27 3.69 16.00
N LEU A 168 -11.40 5.01 15.92
CA LEU A 168 -11.06 5.94 17.00
C LEU A 168 -12.20 6.95 17.27
N PRO A 169 -13.44 6.48 17.52
CA PRO A 169 -14.64 7.32 17.52
C PRO A 169 -14.60 8.47 18.55
N ASP A 170 -14.00 8.23 19.72
CA ASP A 170 -14.00 9.19 20.84
C ASP A 170 -13.09 10.42 20.59
N GLU A 171 -12.13 10.30 19.68
CA GLU A 171 -11.09 11.29 19.42
C GLU A 171 -11.02 11.70 17.94
N ALA A 172 -11.83 11.07 17.07
CA ALA A 172 -11.77 11.26 15.62
C ALA A 172 -11.88 12.72 15.18
N GLU A 173 -12.80 13.49 15.75
CA GLU A 173 -13.02 14.89 15.36
C GLU A 173 -11.84 15.80 15.76
N GLU A 174 -11.06 15.46 16.79
CA GLU A 174 -9.82 16.17 17.10
C GLU A 174 -8.68 15.72 16.18
N LEU A 175 -8.53 14.41 15.95
CA LEU A 175 -7.50 13.87 15.08
C LEU A 175 -7.63 14.38 13.63
N LEU A 176 -8.86 14.54 13.13
CA LEU A 176 -9.14 15.01 11.76
C LEU A 176 -8.91 16.51 11.53
N LYS A 177 -8.63 17.29 12.57
CA LYS A 177 -8.18 18.69 12.45
C LYS A 177 -6.71 18.81 12.06
N CYS A 178 -5.92 17.79 12.36
CA CYS A 178 -4.50 17.71 12.06
C CYS A 178 -4.25 16.93 10.76
N ARG A 179 -2.99 16.83 10.36
CA ARG A 179 -2.60 15.98 9.24
C ARG A 179 -2.75 14.51 9.62
N VAL A 180 -3.47 13.79 8.76
CA VAL A 180 -3.70 12.36 8.86
C VAL A 180 -3.22 11.73 7.58
N GLN A 181 -2.47 10.64 7.70
CA GLN A 181 -2.09 9.80 6.58
C GLN A 181 -2.63 8.39 6.78
N MET A 182 -2.84 7.69 5.66
CA MET A 182 -3.02 6.25 5.68
C MET A 182 -1.94 5.63 4.80
N ILE A 183 -1.09 4.82 5.43
CA ILE A 183 0.04 4.16 4.76
C ILE A 183 -0.17 2.65 4.84
N SER A 184 0.10 1.96 3.74
CA SER A 184 0.32 0.51 3.74
C SER A 184 1.83 0.24 3.68
N LEU A 185 2.35 -0.47 4.67
CA LEU A 185 3.69 -1.05 4.59
C LEU A 185 3.57 -2.44 3.97
N TRP A 186 4.11 -2.58 2.77
CA TRP A 186 4.15 -3.82 2.02
C TRP A 186 5.53 -4.48 2.14
N ARG A 187 5.57 -5.74 2.55
CA ARG A 187 6.79 -6.53 2.70
C ARG A 187 6.68 -7.85 1.93
N PRO A 188 7.63 -8.18 1.04
CA PRO A 188 7.79 -9.55 0.56
C PRO A 188 8.16 -10.50 1.70
N ILE A 189 7.52 -11.65 1.80
CA ILE A 189 7.94 -12.74 2.70
C ILE A 189 9.10 -13.50 2.06
N ARG A 190 9.09 -13.61 0.72
CA ARG A 190 10.15 -14.19 -0.10
C ARG A 190 10.47 -13.24 -1.26
N THR A 191 11.64 -13.41 -1.88
CA THR A 191 12.01 -12.64 -3.07
C THR A 191 10.93 -12.77 -4.13
N VAL A 192 10.45 -11.64 -4.62
CA VAL A 192 9.32 -11.60 -5.55
C VAL A 192 9.77 -11.96 -6.97
N LEU A 193 9.28 -13.09 -7.48
CA LEU A 193 9.58 -13.57 -8.82
C LEU A 193 8.37 -13.51 -9.74
N LYS A 194 7.18 -13.82 -9.21
CA LYS A 194 5.91 -13.80 -9.94
C LYS A 194 4.98 -12.73 -9.37
N ASP A 195 4.11 -12.18 -10.23
CA ASP A 195 3.10 -11.17 -9.89
C ASP A 195 3.62 -10.00 -9.04
N PRO A 196 4.72 -9.34 -9.43
CA PRO A 196 5.30 -8.22 -8.67
C PRO A 196 4.33 -7.06 -8.44
N LEU A 197 4.62 -6.28 -7.40
CA LEU A 197 3.88 -5.06 -7.07
C LEU A 197 4.32 -3.93 -8.00
N ALA A 198 3.40 -3.47 -8.87
CA ALA A 198 3.52 -2.22 -9.58
C ALA A 198 2.94 -1.07 -8.74
N VAL A 199 3.68 0.04 -8.70
CA VAL A 199 3.29 1.30 -8.07
C VAL A 199 3.33 2.41 -9.11
N SER A 200 2.32 3.27 -9.13
CA SER A 200 2.33 4.41 -10.05
C SER A 200 3.04 5.63 -9.46
N ASP A 201 3.54 6.51 -10.34
CA ASP A 201 3.84 7.90 -9.99
C ASP A 201 2.55 8.65 -9.66
N ALA A 202 2.38 9.07 -8.40
CA ALA A 202 1.21 9.82 -7.96
C ALA A 202 0.91 11.07 -8.80
N LYS A 203 1.94 11.76 -9.33
CA LYS A 203 1.77 12.97 -10.15
C LYS A 203 1.20 12.69 -11.54
N THR A 204 1.25 11.45 -11.99
CA THR A 204 0.71 11.04 -13.29
C THR A 204 -0.72 10.53 -13.20
N THR A 205 -1.32 10.53 -12.00
CA THR A 205 -2.70 10.12 -11.78
C THR A 205 -3.55 11.33 -11.33
N PRO A 206 -4.21 12.04 -12.26
CA PRO A 206 -5.05 13.19 -11.90
C PRO A 206 -6.33 12.77 -11.18
N GLU A 207 -6.90 13.67 -10.37
CA GLU A 207 -8.17 13.39 -9.67
C GLU A 207 -9.33 13.06 -10.62
N SER A 208 -9.36 13.62 -11.83
CA SER A 208 -10.36 13.33 -12.86
C SER A 208 -10.33 11.88 -13.36
N GLY A 209 -9.19 11.21 -13.18
CA GLY A 209 -8.97 9.79 -13.46
C GLY A 209 -9.49 8.86 -12.38
N LEU A 210 -10.08 9.38 -11.29
CA LEU A 210 -10.40 8.61 -10.10
C LEU A 210 -11.91 8.65 -9.82
N GLU A 211 -12.47 7.49 -9.52
CA GLU A 211 -13.89 7.31 -9.23
C GLU A 211 -14.06 6.65 -7.86
N GLU A 212 -14.78 7.29 -6.95
CA GLU A 212 -14.98 6.77 -5.60
C GLU A 212 -15.92 5.57 -5.64
N ILE A 213 -15.45 4.44 -5.12
CA ILE A 213 -16.26 3.26 -4.90
C ILE A 213 -16.56 3.15 -3.42
N LYS A 214 -17.83 3.36 -3.05
CA LYS A 214 -18.28 3.23 -1.67
C LYS A 214 -18.36 1.76 -1.27
N PHE A 215 -17.92 1.47 -0.05
CA PHE A 215 -18.09 0.17 0.58
C PHE A 215 -19.09 0.30 1.72
N ILE A 216 -20.21 -0.42 1.64
CA ILE A 216 -21.26 -0.40 2.65
C ILE A 216 -21.02 -1.58 3.60
N PHE A 217 -20.53 -1.28 4.79
CA PHE A 217 -20.42 -2.23 5.90
C PHE A 217 -21.69 -2.15 6.76
N PRO A 218 -21.97 -3.14 7.62
CA PRO A 218 -23.11 -3.09 8.53
C PRO A 218 -23.13 -1.88 9.47
N ASP A 219 -21.95 -1.37 9.82
CA ASP A 219 -21.73 -0.36 10.88
C ASP A 219 -21.13 0.96 10.38
N HIS A 220 -20.57 1.00 9.16
CA HIS A 220 -20.00 2.21 8.59
C HIS A 220 -20.00 2.19 7.05
N VAL A 221 -19.69 3.35 6.44
CA VAL A 221 -19.47 3.46 4.99
C VAL A 221 -18.00 3.77 4.75
N GLY A 222 -17.28 2.84 4.15
CA GLY A 222 -15.92 3.05 3.67
C GLY A 222 -15.89 3.48 2.21
N GLY A 223 -14.69 3.53 1.64
CA GLY A 223 -14.53 3.77 0.21
C GLY A 223 -13.09 3.58 -0.26
N SER A 224 -12.96 3.32 -1.55
CA SER A 224 -11.71 3.18 -2.31
C SER A 224 -11.77 4.04 -3.58
N TRP A 225 -10.64 4.22 -4.27
CA TRP A 225 -10.67 4.76 -5.62
C TRP A 225 -10.53 3.63 -6.64
N SER A 226 -11.47 3.58 -7.57
CA SER A 226 -11.25 2.96 -8.87
C SER A 226 -10.49 3.93 -9.76
N VAL A 227 -9.55 3.41 -10.53
CA VAL A 227 -8.72 4.20 -11.45
C VAL A 227 -9.22 3.98 -12.87
N LYS A 228 -9.41 5.06 -13.62
CA LYS A 228 -9.75 4.99 -15.04
C LYS A 228 -8.50 4.58 -15.83
N PRO A 229 -8.64 3.78 -16.90
CA PRO A 229 -7.51 3.46 -17.76
C PRO A 229 -6.92 4.74 -18.37
N ASP A 230 -5.63 4.97 -18.18
CA ASP A 230 -4.91 6.11 -18.74
C ASP A 230 -3.48 5.69 -19.11
N PRO A 231 -3.09 5.76 -20.40
CA PRO A 231 -1.77 5.37 -20.85
C PRO A 231 -0.66 6.31 -20.39
N ASN A 232 -1.00 7.47 -19.82
CA ASN A 232 -0.02 8.44 -19.30
C ASN A 232 0.41 8.15 -17.85
N ILE A 233 -0.26 7.23 -17.15
CA ILE A 233 0.15 6.82 -15.81
C ILE A 233 1.50 6.09 -15.92
N LYS A 234 2.51 6.58 -15.20
CA LYS A 234 3.82 5.96 -15.14
C LYS A 234 3.85 4.90 -14.04
N TRP A 235 4.37 3.73 -14.37
CA TRP A 235 4.40 2.58 -13.48
C TRP A 235 5.83 2.14 -13.21
N TYR A 236 6.11 1.83 -11.95
CA TYR A 236 7.39 1.36 -11.48
C TYR A 236 7.24 0.07 -10.70
N TYR A 237 8.30 -0.72 -10.64
CA TYR A 237 8.40 -1.86 -9.75
C TYR A 237 9.86 -2.19 -9.47
N ARG A 238 10.11 -2.98 -8.42
CA ARG A 238 11.45 -3.47 -8.11
C ARG A 238 11.61 -4.91 -8.56
N TYR A 239 12.42 -5.15 -9.58
CA TYR A 239 12.70 -6.51 -10.05
C TYR A 239 13.36 -7.35 -8.94
N LYS A 240 12.85 -8.56 -8.68
CA LYS A 240 13.36 -9.45 -7.61
C LYS A 240 13.44 -8.76 -6.25
N GLN A 241 12.40 -8.01 -5.86
CA GLN A 241 12.36 -7.33 -4.57
C GLN A 241 12.55 -8.33 -3.40
N PRO A 242 13.61 -8.17 -2.58
CA PRO A 242 13.91 -9.08 -1.48
C PRO A 242 13.08 -8.76 -0.22
N PRO A 243 12.92 -9.71 0.73
CA PRO A 243 12.15 -9.50 1.96
C PRO A 243 12.62 -8.35 2.86
N ASN A 244 13.90 -8.00 2.75
CA ASN A 244 14.51 -6.93 3.53
C ASN A 244 14.35 -5.55 2.87
N LEU A 245 13.63 -5.43 1.75
CA LEU A 245 13.32 -4.16 1.10
C LEU A 245 11.80 -3.98 1.13
N VAL A 246 11.33 -3.14 2.05
CA VAL A 246 9.89 -2.85 2.22
C VAL A 246 9.47 -1.69 1.32
N THR A 247 8.17 -1.63 1.00
CA THR A 247 7.56 -0.55 0.22
C THR A 247 6.47 0.11 1.04
N PHE A 248 6.57 1.41 1.23
CA PHE A 248 5.52 2.24 1.80
C PHE A 248 4.65 2.74 0.67
N LEU A 249 3.34 2.53 0.78
CA LEU A 249 2.34 3.00 -0.17
C LEU A 249 1.49 4.05 0.53
N LYS A 250 1.53 5.30 0.05
CA LYS A 250 0.61 6.33 0.49
C LYS A 250 -0.76 6.06 -0.12
N LEU A 251 -1.71 5.73 0.75
CA LEU A 251 -3.10 5.47 0.38
C LEU A 251 -3.97 6.71 0.60
N TYR A 252 -3.58 7.56 1.57
CA TYR A 252 -4.23 8.83 1.89
C TYR A 252 -3.24 9.79 2.57
N ASP A 253 -3.39 11.09 2.31
CA ASP A 253 -2.79 12.19 3.06
C ASP A 253 -3.79 13.35 3.03
N SER A 254 -4.08 13.92 4.20
CA SER A 254 -5.05 15.01 4.32
C SER A 254 -4.50 16.35 3.84
N LYS A 255 -3.16 16.49 3.69
CA LYS A 255 -2.51 17.70 3.19
C LYS A 255 -2.89 18.04 1.75
N MET A 256 -3.03 19.35 1.50
CA MET A 256 -3.44 19.92 0.21
C MET A 256 -2.36 20.82 -0.42
N ASP A 257 -1.11 20.73 0.04
CA ASP A 257 0.01 21.60 -0.35
C ASP A 257 0.76 21.14 -1.61
N GLY A 258 0.15 20.27 -2.41
CA GLY A 258 0.69 19.77 -3.67
C GLY A 258 1.54 18.50 -3.55
N ARG A 259 1.81 18.00 -2.33
CA ARG A 259 2.43 16.69 -2.15
C ARG A 259 1.54 15.56 -2.66
N ALA A 260 2.13 14.43 -2.98
CA ALA A 260 1.41 13.21 -3.30
C ALA A 260 0.50 12.81 -2.13
N LYS A 261 -0.77 12.51 -2.44
CA LYS A 261 -1.80 12.16 -1.45
C LYS A 261 -2.21 10.69 -1.47
N ARG A 262 -1.94 10.02 -2.58
CA ARG A 262 -2.37 8.65 -2.89
C ARG A 262 -1.64 8.17 -4.14
N LEU A 263 -1.58 6.85 -4.33
CA LEU A 263 -1.13 6.26 -5.60
C LEU A 263 -1.91 5.00 -5.98
N PRO A 264 -2.22 4.85 -7.28
CA PRO A 264 -2.57 3.55 -7.86
C PRO A 264 -1.48 2.48 -7.70
N HIS A 265 -1.90 1.28 -7.34
CA HIS A 265 -1.03 0.10 -7.34
C HIS A 265 -1.78 -1.14 -7.82
N SER A 266 -1.02 -2.14 -8.25
CA SER A 266 -1.54 -3.42 -8.74
C SER A 266 -0.47 -4.49 -8.70
N ALA A 267 -0.85 -5.75 -8.68
CA ALA A 267 0.00 -6.80 -9.24
C ALA A 267 -0.03 -6.75 -10.78
N PHE A 268 1.05 -7.17 -11.42
CA PHE A 268 1.09 -7.36 -12.86
C PHE A 268 1.79 -8.67 -13.21
N SER A 269 1.44 -9.24 -14.36
CA SER A 269 2.07 -10.47 -14.84
C SER A 269 3.24 -10.16 -15.76
N ASP A 270 4.35 -10.87 -15.57
CA ASP A 270 5.49 -10.90 -16.48
C ASP A 270 5.56 -12.29 -17.12
N ALA A 271 5.40 -12.34 -18.44
CA ALA A 271 5.43 -13.59 -19.21
C ALA A 271 6.72 -14.41 -18.98
N THR A 272 7.82 -13.76 -18.63
CA THR A 272 9.11 -14.41 -18.37
C THR A 272 9.17 -15.11 -17.01
N THR A 273 8.25 -14.80 -16.08
CA THR A 273 8.22 -15.36 -14.73
C THR A 273 6.90 -16.03 -14.35
N GLU A 274 6.03 -16.32 -15.32
CA GLU A 274 4.73 -16.98 -15.08
C GLU A 274 4.84 -18.35 -14.37
N ASN A 275 5.95 -19.06 -14.58
CA ASN A 275 6.23 -20.37 -13.99
C ASN A 275 7.02 -20.31 -12.68
N GLU A 276 7.39 -19.10 -12.22
CA GLU A 276 8.10 -18.92 -10.96
C GLU A 276 7.17 -19.14 -9.75
N PRO A 277 7.72 -19.42 -8.56
CA PRO A 277 6.96 -19.49 -7.32
C PRO A 277 6.09 -18.24 -7.14
N ALA A 278 4.86 -18.47 -6.69
CA ALA A 278 3.93 -17.39 -6.46
C ALA A 278 4.41 -16.44 -5.36
N ARG A 279 4.07 -15.16 -5.49
CA ARG A 279 4.38 -14.13 -4.50
C ARG A 279 3.79 -14.45 -3.14
N GLU A 280 4.60 -14.23 -2.12
CA GLU A 280 4.18 -14.23 -0.72
C GLU A 280 4.51 -12.85 -0.13
N SER A 281 3.51 -12.17 0.42
CA SER A 281 3.68 -10.82 0.98
C SER A 281 2.75 -10.56 2.16
N ILE A 282 3.13 -9.62 3.02
CA ILE A 282 2.27 -9.04 4.05
C ILE A 282 2.10 -7.54 3.80
N GLU A 283 0.88 -7.05 3.97
CA GLU A 283 0.49 -5.64 3.93
C GLU A 283 0.03 -5.25 5.33
N VAL A 284 0.65 -4.26 5.98
CA VAL A 284 0.20 -3.71 7.27
C VAL A 284 -0.31 -2.29 7.02
N ARG A 285 -1.57 -2.03 7.37
CA ARG A 285 -2.20 -0.73 7.10
C ARG A 285 -2.41 0.04 8.39
N ALA A 286 -2.00 1.30 8.34
CA ALA A 286 -1.99 2.15 9.51
C ALA A 286 -2.53 3.55 9.21
N LEU A 287 -3.20 4.13 10.20
CA LEU A 287 -3.49 5.55 10.29
C LEU A 287 -2.32 6.23 11.04
N LEU A 288 -1.80 7.30 10.46
CA LEU A 288 -0.69 8.07 11.01
C LEU A 288 -1.19 9.48 11.32
N PHE A 289 -0.89 9.96 12.52
CA PHE A 289 -1.35 11.27 13.00
C PHE A 289 -0.18 12.17 13.33
N HIS A 290 -0.26 13.41 12.85
CA HIS A 290 0.74 14.46 13.02
C HIS A 290 0.09 15.64 13.75
N PRO A 291 -0.04 15.61 15.08
CA PRO A 291 -0.79 16.62 15.84
C PRO A 291 -0.25 18.05 15.68
N ASP A 292 1.06 18.18 15.45
CA ASP A 292 1.74 19.47 15.27
C ASP A 292 1.70 19.99 13.82
N ASP A 293 1.11 19.22 12.88
CA ASP A 293 0.95 19.58 11.48
C ASP A 293 -0.54 19.74 11.15
N THR A 294 -0.97 20.95 10.77
CA THR A 294 -2.38 21.24 10.48
C THR A 294 -2.85 20.54 9.20
N ARG A 295 -4.16 20.41 9.00
CA ARG A 295 -4.68 19.82 7.75
C ARG A 295 -4.44 20.70 6.51
N ASP A 296 -4.53 22.02 6.69
CA ASP A 296 -4.24 23.03 5.66
C ASP A 296 -2.74 23.37 5.61
#